data_AF-A0A077R5V4-F1
#
_entry.id   AF-A0A077R5V4-F1
#
_cell.length_a   1.000
_cell.length_b   1.000
_cell.length_c   1.000
_cell.angle_alpha   90.00
_cell.angle_beta   90.00
_cell.angle_gamma   90.00
#
_symmetry.space_group_name_H-M   'P 1'
#
loop_
_entity.id
_entity.type
_entity.pdbx_description
1 polymer ?
#
loop_
_entity_poly.entity_id
_entity_poly.type
_entity_poly.pdbx_seq_one_letter_code
_entity_poly.pdbx_strand_id
1 'polypeptide(L)'
;MSSGYELHQKLRTKTVRLLKKKQYSEAISALHDGSLNLLSQGEQGSGCDLGIYMIDVYTTASTPVDSESRDRITDILEKAAPDFWRKKLVDAAVKWSIKATGASTGDPLLRLWLGKMYAKEADYEHAEPHFLTSCVETEQTYAVESAPIAYAKAMAEWLVKFAHMASEQECEGRGIDAITRIEAGRFALRATIPLLANGAVKQAISFQESYLSTVTSSQKSLLLPVTPNPRPYVPPGSPAGASTELQLYLTANPDLNFSQMAVALVSESLKIKTNSNGGAGRVPDWLRNAWLQLVRQYAREAPALSHEDGVRAAIPQIGQDWFGLQMQRQGGNMLNDMMANLFGGGTTQTAGGAKEKQIQQQQIKGPGSAPKPLMAPTTVAQSAGTAPASSSAKTVADDLLDDEMD
;
A
#
# COMPACT_ATOMS: atom_id res chain seq x y z
N MET A 1 46.07 -5.95 -1.55
CA MET A 1 44.86 -5.35 -2.15
C MET A 1 44.39 -6.15 -3.37
N SER A 2 44.02 -7.43 -3.26
CA SER A 2 43.64 -8.21 -4.48
C SER A 2 42.77 -9.47 -4.27
N SER A 3 42.54 -9.98 -3.05
CA SER A 3 41.87 -11.29 -2.89
C SER A 3 40.42 -11.31 -3.39
N GLY A 4 39.66 -10.23 -3.18
CA GLY A 4 38.26 -10.16 -3.59
C GLY A 4 38.06 -10.14 -5.11
N TYR A 5 38.79 -9.25 -5.80
CA TYR A 5 38.72 -9.15 -7.26
C TYR A 5 39.24 -10.42 -7.96
N GLU A 6 40.34 -11.00 -7.49
CA GLU A 6 40.87 -12.25 -8.05
C GLU A 6 39.88 -13.41 -7.88
N LEU A 7 39.28 -13.53 -6.69
CA LEU A 7 38.25 -14.54 -6.42
C LEU A 7 37.04 -14.34 -7.35
N HIS A 8 36.58 -13.09 -7.51
CA HIS A 8 35.46 -12.73 -8.39
C HIS A 8 35.72 -13.17 -9.84
N GLN A 9 36.86 -12.80 -10.43
CA GLN A 9 37.20 -13.16 -11.81
C GLN A 9 37.41 -14.67 -11.98
N LYS A 10 38.01 -15.32 -10.99
CA LYS A 10 38.21 -16.79 -10.99
C LYS A 10 36.87 -17.52 -10.98
N LEU A 11 35.93 -17.09 -10.15
CA LEU A 11 34.58 -17.70 -10.08
C LEU A 11 33.81 -17.47 -11.39
N ARG A 12 33.82 -16.26 -11.95
CA ARG A 12 33.19 -16.00 -13.25
C ARG A 12 33.74 -16.91 -14.36
N THR A 13 35.06 -17.07 -14.42
CA THR A 13 35.72 -17.94 -15.40
C THR A 13 35.38 -19.42 -15.16
N LYS A 14 35.37 -19.87 -13.90
CA LYS A 14 34.96 -21.25 -13.53
C LYS A 14 33.52 -21.51 -13.97
N THR A 15 32.61 -20.59 -13.70
CA THR A 15 31.19 -20.67 -14.08
C THR A 15 31.02 -20.83 -15.59
N VAL A 16 31.69 -20.03 -16.42
CA VAL A 16 31.62 -20.18 -17.89
C VAL A 16 32.01 -21.59 -18.34
N ARG A 17 33.05 -22.18 -17.72
CA ARG A 17 33.49 -23.54 -18.04
C ARG A 17 32.46 -24.60 -17.62
N LEU A 18 31.84 -24.43 -16.45
CA LEU A 18 30.79 -25.32 -15.94
C LEU A 18 29.53 -25.26 -16.81
N LEU A 19 29.14 -24.06 -17.26
CA LEU A 19 27.99 -23.86 -18.15
C LEU A 19 28.18 -24.57 -19.50
N LYS A 20 29.39 -24.51 -20.10
CA LYS A 20 29.72 -25.26 -21.33
C LYS A 20 29.57 -26.77 -21.14
N LYS A 21 29.82 -27.27 -19.94
CA LYS A 21 29.65 -28.68 -19.58
C LYS A 21 28.24 -29.03 -19.08
N LYS A 22 27.31 -28.05 -19.06
CA LYS A 22 25.96 -28.19 -18.50
C LYS A 22 25.95 -28.61 -17.00
N GLN A 23 27.02 -28.34 -16.27
CA GLN A 23 27.13 -28.61 -14.83
C GLN A 23 26.51 -27.45 -14.02
N TYR A 24 25.20 -27.26 -14.15
CA TYR A 24 24.51 -26.10 -13.57
C TYR A 24 24.50 -26.11 -12.03
N SER A 25 24.28 -27.26 -11.40
CA SER A 25 24.26 -27.37 -9.93
C SER A 25 25.58 -26.96 -9.30
N GLU A 26 26.71 -27.37 -9.88
CA GLU A 26 28.04 -26.99 -9.42
C GLU A 26 28.32 -25.49 -9.63
N ALA A 27 27.82 -24.93 -10.74
CA ALA A 27 27.95 -23.50 -11.00
C ALA A 27 27.16 -22.67 -9.99
N ILE A 28 25.92 -23.08 -9.69
CA ILE A 28 25.05 -22.43 -8.71
C ILE A 28 25.69 -22.42 -7.33
N SER A 29 26.14 -23.58 -6.83
CA SER A 29 26.80 -23.68 -5.52
C SER A 29 28.08 -22.83 -5.47
N ALA A 30 28.92 -22.89 -6.51
CA ALA A 30 30.15 -22.10 -6.53
C ALA A 30 29.91 -20.58 -6.54
N LEU A 31 28.85 -20.12 -7.23
CA LEU A 31 28.46 -18.70 -7.27
C LEU A 31 27.85 -18.25 -5.94
N HIS A 32 26.99 -19.08 -5.35
CA HIS A 32 26.37 -18.82 -4.06
C HIS A 32 27.43 -18.64 -2.96
N ASP A 33 28.29 -19.64 -2.78
CA ASP A 33 29.31 -19.62 -1.74
C ASP A 33 30.33 -18.50 -1.96
N GLY A 34 30.66 -18.24 -3.23
CA GLY A 34 31.52 -17.13 -3.63
C GLY A 34 30.91 -15.76 -3.35
N SER A 35 29.61 -15.60 -3.60
CA SER A 35 28.87 -14.37 -3.31
C SER A 35 28.88 -14.09 -1.80
N LEU A 36 28.50 -15.07 -0.98
CA LEU A 36 28.53 -14.94 0.48
C LEU A 36 29.92 -14.61 1.02
N ASN A 37 30.95 -15.26 0.47
CA ASN A 37 32.34 -15.00 0.88
C ASN A 37 32.76 -13.55 0.57
N LEU A 38 32.48 -13.05 -0.64
CA LEU A 38 32.80 -11.67 -1.00
C LEU A 38 32.02 -10.65 -0.17
N LEU A 39 30.72 -10.89 0.07
CA LEU A 39 29.91 -10.03 0.93
C LEU A 39 30.45 -9.98 2.36
N SER A 40 30.92 -11.11 2.90
CA SER A 40 31.56 -11.16 4.22
C SER A 40 32.86 -10.36 4.32
N GLN A 41 33.53 -10.11 3.19
CA GLN A 41 34.73 -9.27 3.10
C GLN A 41 34.40 -7.79 2.86
N GLY A 42 33.12 -7.42 2.76
CA GLY A 42 32.69 -6.06 2.44
C GLY A 42 32.70 -5.72 0.94
N GLU A 43 32.99 -6.69 0.07
CA GLU A 43 33.03 -6.52 -1.38
C GLU A 43 31.62 -6.56 -1.99
N GLN A 44 30.80 -5.55 -1.69
CA GLN A 44 29.36 -5.50 -2.02
C GLN A 44 29.08 -5.67 -3.51
N GLY A 45 29.80 -4.93 -4.37
CA GLY A 45 29.59 -4.99 -5.82
C GLY A 45 29.93 -6.35 -6.41
N SER A 46 31.07 -6.92 -6.02
CA SER A 46 31.53 -8.23 -6.50
C SER A 46 30.63 -9.37 -5.99
N GLY A 47 30.23 -9.32 -4.72
CA GLY A 47 29.32 -10.29 -4.11
C GLY A 47 27.94 -10.29 -4.78
N CYS A 48 27.33 -9.11 -4.94
CA CYS A 48 26.03 -9.00 -5.61
C CYS A 48 26.09 -9.36 -7.10
N ASP A 49 27.17 -9.02 -7.82
CA ASP A 49 27.35 -9.45 -9.22
C ASP A 49 27.38 -10.97 -9.34
N LEU A 50 28.05 -11.68 -8.44
CA LEU A 50 28.01 -13.15 -8.42
C LEU A 50 26.62 -13.70 -8.10
N GLY A 51 25.87 -13.04 -7.20
CA GLY A 51 24.49 -13.39 -6.91
C GLY A 51 23.56 -13.20 -8.12
N ILE A 52 23.73 -12.12 -8.87
CA ILE A 52 23.01 -11.88 -10.14
C ILE A 52 23.39 -12.95 -11.16
N TYR A 53 24.68 -13.27 -11.28
CA TYR A 53 25.12 -14.32 -12.20
C TYR A 53 24.54 -15.69 -11.81
N MET A 54 24.38 -15.98 -10.51
CA MET A 54 23.69 -17.20 -10.06
C MET A 54 22.25 -17.26 -10.57
N ILE A 55 21.51 -16.14 -10.50
CA ILE A 55 20.14 -16.03 -11.00
C ILE A 55 20.07 -16.16 -12.54
N ASP A 56 21.07 -15.65 -13.26
CA ASP A 56 21.18 -15.88 -14.71
C ASP A 56 21.40 -17.37 -15.04
N VAL A 57 22.15 -18.08 -14.21
CA VAL A 57 22.29 -19.54 -14.32
C VAL A 57 20.96 -20.24 -14.04
N TYR A 58 20.15 -19.78 -13.07
CA TYR A 58 18.79 -20.32 -12.87
C TYR A 58 17.95 -20.18 -14.13
N THR A 59 18.01 -19.02 -14.78
CA THR A 59 17.30 -18.78 -16.03
C THR A 59 17.76 -19.72 -17.14
N THR A 60 19.07 -19.97 -17.24
CA THR A 60 19.66 -20.87 -18.25
C THR A 60 19.31 -22.33 -17.97
N ALA A 61 19.29 -22.73 -16.70
CA ALA A 61 18.99 -24.08 -16.25
C ALA A 61 17.48 -24.37 -16.14
N SER A 62 16.63 -23.37 -16.37
CA SER A 62 15.18 -23.45 -16.11
C SER A 62 14.87 -23.92 -14.68
N THR A 63 15.62 -23.43 -13.70
CA THR A 63 15.45 -23.77 -12.29
C THR A 63 14.06 -23.32 -11.81
N PRO A 64 13.26 -24.23 -11.23
CA PRO A 64 11.94 -23.88 -10.69
C PRO A 64 12.07 -23.01 -9.44
N VAL A 65 11.01 -22.26 -9.12
CA VAL A 65 10.94 -21.58 -7.83
C VAL A 65 10.52 -22.57 -6.75
N ASP A 66 11.42 -22.86 -5.83
CA ASP A 66 11.25 -23.77 -4.70
C ASP A 66 11.92 -23.19 -3.44
N SER A 67 12.00 -23.96 -2.35
CA SER A 67 12.67 -23.47 -1.13
C SER A 67 14.15 -23.22 -1.40
N GLU A 68 14.83 -24.15 -2.05
CA GLU A 68 16.29 -24.11 -2.20
C GLU A 68 16.77 -22.94 -3.07
N SER A 69 16.08 -22.67 -4.18
CA SER A 69 16.37 -21.53 -5.04
C SER A 69 16.04 -20.19 -4.37
N ARG A 70 14.98 -20.13 -3.54
CA ARG A 70 14.67 -18.95 -2.72
C ARG A 70 15.70 -18.73 -1.63
N ASP A 71 16.04 -19.77 -0.87
CA ASP A 71 16.93 -19.68 0.29
C ASP A 71 18.30 -19.14 -0.12
N ARG A 72 18.86 -19.62 -1.24
CA ARG A 72 20.11 -19.08 -1.80
C ARG A 72 20.05 -17.60 -2.17
N ILE A 73 18.92 -17.14 -2.71
CA ILE A 73 18.75 -15.71 -3.04
C ILE A 73 18.65 -14.90 -1.75
N THR A 74 17.87 -15.37 -0.77
CA THR A 74 17.66 -14.66 0.49
C THR A 74 18.92 -14.63 1.35
N ASP A 75 19.73 -15.68 1.35
CA ASP A 75 21.03 -15.75 2.04
C ASP A 75 21.97 -14.64 1.55
N ILE A 76 22.06 -14.47 0.22
CA ILE A 76 22.89 -13.43 -0.39
C ILE A 76 22.33 -12.04 -0.05
N LEU A 77 21.03 -11.84 -0.18
CA LEU A 77 20.39 -10.55 0.11
C LEU A 77 20.53 -10.14 1.58
N GLU A 78 20.46 -11.09 2.51
CA GLU A 78 20.64 -10.83 3.95
C GLU A 78 22.06 -10.39 4.29
N LYS A 79 23.08 -10.86 3.55
CA LYS A 79 24.48 -10.42 3.71
C LYS A 79 24.80 -9.12 2.97
N ALA A 80 24.01 -8.76 1.97
CA ALA A 80 24.22 -7.56 1.18
C ALA A 80 23.81 -6.30 1.96
N ALA A 81 24.61 -5.25 1.83
CA ALA A 81 24.34 -3.95 2.40
C ALA A 81 23.14 -3.26 1.70
N PRO A 82 22.42 -2.34 2.36
CA PRO A 82 21.34 -1.55 1.77
C PRO A 82 21.88 -0.49 0.79
N ASP A 83 22.47 -0.95 -0.31
CA ASP A 83 23.08 -0.11 -1.33
C ASP A 83 22.49 -0.38 -2.73
N PHE A 84 23.05 0.30 -3.73
CA PHE A 84 22.65 0.15 -5.12
C PHE A 84 22.83 -1.27 -5.67
N TRP A 85 23.82 -2.03 -5.19
CA TRP A 85 24.10 -3.38 -5.66
C TRP A 85 23.05 -4.37 -5.16
N ARG A 86 22.63 -4.24 -3.90
CA ARG A 86 21.53 -5.05 -3.38
C ARG A 86 20.22 -4.77 -4.12
N LYS A 87 19.94 -3.51 -4.47
CA LYS A 87 18.78 -3.17 -5.31
C LYS A 87 18.80 -3.92 -6.65
N LYS A 88 19.95 -3.95 -7.33
CA LYS A 88 20.09 -4.71 -8.59
C LYS A 88 19.83 -6.20 -8.40
N LEU A 89 20.30 -6.77 -7.29
CA LEU A 89 20.07 -8.18 -6.97
C LEU A 89 18.58 -8.46 -6.69
N VAL A 90 17.89 -7.58 -5.98
CA VAL A 90 16.43 -7.64 -5.77
C VAL A 90 15.69 -7.60 -7.11
N ASP A 91 16.02 -6.65 -7.98
CA ASP A 91 15.39 -6.50 -9.30
C ASP A 91 15.60 -7.75 -10.16
N ALA A 92 16.80 -8.33 -10.14
CA ALA A 92 17.12 -9.58 -10.82
C ALA A 92 16.32 -10.77 -10.26
N ALA A 93 16.23 -10.90 -8.94
CA ALA A 93 15.49 -11.97 -8.27
C ALA A 93 13.99 -11.89 -8.58
N VAL A 94 13.40 -10.70 -8.51
CA VAL A 94 12.00 -10.46 -8.86
C VAL A 94 11.76 -10.81 -10.33
N LYS A 95 12.60 -10.31 -11.24
CA LYS A 95 12.47 -10.57 -12.68
C LYS A 95 12.57 -12.06 -13.01
N TRP A 96 13.51 -12.76 -12.38
CA TRP A 96 13.63 -14.20 -12.51
C TRP A 96 12.38 -14.92 -12.00
N SER A 97 11.88 -14.55 -10.82
CA SER A 97 10.68 -15.20 -10.25
C SER A 97 9.45 -15.02 -11.14
N ILE A 98 9.25 -13.84 -11.73
CA ILE A 98 8.16 -13.59 -12.71
C ILE A 98 8.28 -14.55 -13.90
N LYS A 99 9.49 -14.71 -14.44
CA LYS A 99 9.73 -15.60 -15.57
C LYS A 99 9.55 -17.08 -15.19
N ALA A 100 10.01 -17.47 -14.01
CA ALA A 100 10.02 -18.85 -13.55
C ALA A 100 8.62 -19.34 -13.11
N THR A 101 7.80 -18.48 -12.52
CA THR A 101 6.40 -18.82 -12.15
C THR A 101 5.42 -18.54 -13.28
N GLY A 102 5.74 -17.63 -14.19
CA GLY A 102 4.80 -17.12 -15.20
C GLY A 102 3.79 -16.11 -14.66
N ALA A 103 3.81 -15.81 -13.36
CA ALA A 103 2.95 -14.80 -12.75
C ALA A 103 3.55 -13.39 -12.91
N SER A 104 2.72 -12.42 -13.28
CA SER A 104 3.13 -11.00 -13.37
C SER A 104 3.64 -10.42 -12.05
N THR A 105 3.31 -11.07 -10.94
CA THR A 105 3.66 -10.67 -9.57
C THR A 105 4.98 -11.29 -9.10
N GLY A 106 5.46 -12.35 -9.76
CA GLY A 106 6.59 -13.15 -9.31
C GLY A 106 6.22 -14.11 -8.18
N ASP A 107 7.22 -14.60 -7.46
CA ASP A 107 6.98 -15.56 -6.37
C ASP A 107 6.46 -14.86 -5.10
N PRO A 108 5.28 -15.26 -4.56
CA PRO A 108 4.68 -14.61 -3.39
C PRO A 108 5.53 -14.69 -2.11
N LEU A 109 6.25 -15.79 -1.88
CA LEU A 109 7.08 -15.96 -0.68
C LEU A 109 8.33 -15.10 -0.74
N LEU A 110 8.99 -15.03 -1.90
CA LEU A 110 10.11 -14.13 -2.16
C LEU A 110 9.66 -12.68 -2.00
N ARG A 111 8.50 -12.31 -2.57
CA ARG A 111 7.92 -10.97 -2.38
C ARG A 111 7.69 -10.65 -0.90
N LEU A 112 7.09 -11.58 -0.15
CA LEU A 112 6.86 -11.38 1.29
C LEU A 112 8.18 -11.20 2.06
N TRP A 113 9.21 -12.00 1.74
CA TRP A 113 10.53 -11.89 2.36
C TRP A 113 11.16 -10.53 2.07
N LEU A 114 11.13 -10.07 0.82
CA LEU A 114 11.64 -8.76 0.42
C LEU A 114 10.93 -7.60 1.14
N GLY A 115 9.59 -7.68 1.26
CA GLY A 115 8.80 -6.71 2.03
C GLY A 115 9.24 -6.64 3.50
N LYS A 116 9.45 -7.81 4.14
CA LYS A 116 9.94 -7.89 5.52
C LYS A 116 11.36 -7.36 5.68
N MET A 117 12.25 -7.64 4.71
CA MET A 117 13.62 -7.12 4.71
C MET A 117 13.63 -5.59 4.71
N TYR A 118 12.93 -4.96 3.76
CA TYR A 118 12.83 -3.50 3.68
C TYR A 118 12.14 -2.89 4.91
N ALA A 119 11.07 -3.50 5.42
CA ALA A 119 10.38 -3.01 6.63
C ALA A 119 11.27 -3.04 7.88
N LYS A 120 12.09 -4.09 8.05
CA LYS A 120 13.07 -4.20 9.15
C LYS A 120 14.08 -3.04 9.12
N GLU A 121 14.36 -2.51 7.94
CA GLU A 121 15.28 -1.40 7.72
C GLU A 121 14.59 -0.02 7.71
N ALA A 122 13.31 0.03 8.08
CA ALA A 122 12.47 1.24 8.02
C ALA A 122 12.23 1.81 6.61
N ASP A 123 12.55 1.05 5.56
CA ASP A 123 12.32 1.44 4.16
C ASP A 123 10.93 0.99 3.69
N TYR A 124 9.90 1.57 4.29
CA TYR A 124 8.52 1.14 4.06
C TYR A 124 8.02 1.44 2.64
N GLU A 125 8.55 2.49 2.00
CA GLU A 125 8.19 2.85 0.62
C GLU A 125 8.58 1.73 -0.36
N HIS A 126 9.76 1.14 -0.19
CA HIS A 126 10.17 -0.01 -0.99
C HIS A 126 9.52 -1.31 -0.50
N ALA A 127 9.23 -1.46 0.79
CA ALA A 127 8.56 -2.64 1.34
C ALA A 127 7.13 -2.83 0.82
N GLU A 128 6.39 -1.74 0.67
CA GLU A 128 4.95 -1.74 0.43
C GLU A 128 4.53 -2.45 -0.87
N PRO A 129 5.14 -2.20 -2.05
CA PRO A 129 4.83 -2.96 -3.27
C PRO A 129 5.07 -4.47 -3.13
N HIS A 130 6.09 -4.87 -2.35
CA HIS A 130 6.40 -6.27 -2.09
C HIS A 130 5.34 -6.93 -1.20
N PHE A 131 4.88 -6.25 -0.14
CA PHE A 131 3.77 -6.75 0.65
C PHE A 131 2.48 -6.88 -0.17
N LEU A 132 2.12 -5.85 -0.94
CA LEU A 132 0.92 -5.88 -1.78
C LEU A 132 0.95 -7.05 -2.77
N THR A 133 2.05 -7.21 -3.51
CA THR A 133 2.19 -8.29 -4.49
C THR A 133 2.15 -9.69 -3.85
N SER A 134 2.64 -9.85 -2.62
CA SER A 134 2.55 -11.13 -1.89
C SER A 134 1.12 -11.49 -1.41
N CYS A 135 0.22 -10.51 -1.38
CA CYS A 135 -1.19 -10.70 -1.01
C CYS A 135 -2.10 -11.00 -2.21
N VAL A 136 -1.66 -10.75 -3.44
CA VAL A 136 -2.50 -10.86 -4.64
C VAL A 136 -2.31 -12.24 -5.29
N GLU A 137 -3.40 -12.99 -5.34
CA GLU A 137 -3.47 -14.26 -6.06
C GLU A 137 -3.53 -14.02 -7.58
N THR A 138 -2.86 -14.87 -8.35
CA THR A 138 -2.91 -14.86 -9.82
C THR A 138 -3.30 -16.24 -10.34
N GLU A 139 -3.54 -16.39 -11.64
CA GLU A 139 -3.80 -17.70 -12.23
C GLU A 139 -2.64 -18.70 -12.02
N GLN A 140 -1.42 -18.20 -11.83
CA GLN A 140 -0.20 -19.02 -11.71
C GLN A 140 0.34 -19.09 -10.27
N THR A 141 -0.16 -18.27 -9.35
CA THR A 141 0.38 -18.16 -7.98
C THR A 141 -0.72 -17.99 -6.94
N TYR A 142 -0.44 -18.44 -5.72
CA TYR A 142 -1.32 -18.31 -4.56
C TYR A 142 -1.08 -17.01 -3.78
N ALA A 143 -1.99 -16.66 -2.88
CA ALA A 143 -1.76 -15.61 -1.89
C ALA A 143 -1.20 -16.20 -0.58
N VAL A 144 -0.22 -15.54 0.03
CA VAL A 144 0.38 -16.01 1.29
C VAL A 144 -0.47 -15.56 2.47
N GLU A 145 -0.95 -16.51 3.28
CA GLU A 145 -1.84 -16.22 4.42
C GLU A 145 -1.23 -15.23 5.44
N SER A 146 0.08 -15.32 5.69
CA SER A 146 0.77 -14.43 6.62
C SER A 146 1.12 -13.05 6.04
N ALA A 147 0.99 -12.85 4.73
CA ALA A 147 1.33 -11.59 4.07
C ALA A 147 0.49 -10.39 4.54
N PRO A 148 -0.87 -10.44 4.56
CA PRO A 148 -1.67 -9.31 5.02
C PRO A 148 -1.39 -8.92 6.48
N ILE A 149 -1.08 -9.89 7.34
CA ILE A 149 -0.72 -9.65 8.74
C ILE A 149 0.63 -8.92 8.84
N ALA A 150 1.64 -9.38 8.08
CA ALA A 150 2.94 -8.72 8.04
C ALA A 150 2.83 -7.30 7.46
N TYR A 151 2.01 -7.12 6.43
CA TYR A 151 1.74 -5.82 5.83
C TYR A 151 1.06 -4.87 6.82
N ALA A 152 0.06 -5.34 7.57
CA ALA A 152 -0.63 -4.57 8.60
C ALA A 152 0.34 -4.07 9.70
N LYS A 153 1.22 -4.96 10.18
CA LYS A 153 2.26 -4.58 11.15
C LYS A 153 3.20 -3.52 10.59
N ALA A 154 3.69 -3.71 9.37
CA ALA A 154 4.58 -2.74 8.71
C ALA A 154 3.90 -1.37 8.53
N MET A 155 2.63 -1.32 8.14
CA MET A 155 1.88 -0.05 8.03
C MET A 155 1.65 0.62 9.38
N ALA A 156 1.41 -0.14 10.44
CA ALA A 156 1.25 0.40 11.78
C ALA A 156 2.57 0.95 12.34
N GLU A 157 3.69 0.28 12.10
CA GLU A 157 5.03 0.78 12.45
C GLU A 157 5.40 2.02 11.64
N TRP A 158 5.10 2.03 10.34
CA TRP A 158 5.35 3.19 9.49
C TRP A 158 4.55 4.40 9.95
N LEU A 159 3.28 4.23 10.32
CA LEU A 159 2.45 5.29 10.89
C LEU A 159 3.13 5.95 12.10
N VAL A 160 3.67 5.17 13.03
CA VAL A 160 4.33 5.70 14.24
C VAL A 160 5.58 6.48 13.85
N LYS A 161 6.46 5.92 13.00
CA LYS A 161 7.68 6.62 12.56
C LYS A 161 7.36 7.88 11.76
N PHE A 162 6.33 7.83 10.92
CA PHE A 162 5.83 8.97 10.19
C PHE A 162 5.36 10.07 11.15
N ALA A 163 4.62 9.72 12.21
CA ALA A 163 4.16 10.68 13.20
C ALA A 163 5.32 11.33 13.98
N HIS A 164 6.37 10.56 14.30
CA HIS A 164 7.61 11.12 14.87
C HIS A 164 8.26 12.13 13.92
N MET A 165 8.54 11.73 12.67
CA MET A 165 9.17 12.61 11.68
C MET A 165 8.33 13.85 11.37
N ALA A 166 7.01 13.72 11.31
CA ALA A 166 6.11 14.83 11.07
C ALA A 166 6.11 15.82 12.25
N SER A 167 6.15 15.32 13.50
CA SER A 167 6.19 16.16 14.70
C SER A 167 7.47 16.99 14.85
N GLU A 168 8.55 16.62 14.15
CA GLU A 168 9.83 17.34 14.16
C GLU A 168 9.88 18.49 13.13
N GLN A 169 8.86 18.63 12.27
CA GLN A 169 8.81 19.69 11.26
C GLN A 169 8.47 21.05 11.91
N GLU A 170 9.20 22.11 11.52
CA GLU A 170 9.06 23.46 12.12
C GLU A 170 7.64 24.04 12.06
N CYS A 171 6.83 23.63 11.06
CA CYS A 171 5.46 24.09 10.87
C CYS A 171 4.40 23.19 11.55
N GLU A 172 4.81 22.14 12.26
CA GLU A 172 3.90 21.20 12.89
C GLU A 172 3.66 21.52 14.37
N GLY A 173 2.42 21.84 14.72
CA GLY A 173 2.04 22.16 16.09
C GLY A 173 1.43 20.98 16.87
N ARG A 174 1.18 19.84 16.21
CA ARG A 174 0.53 18.67 16.81
C ARG A 174 1.55 17.69 17.36
N GLY A 175 1.24 17.08 18.51
CA GLY A 175 2.03 15.98 19.06
C GLY A 175 1.86 14.66 18.30
N ILE A 176 2.80 13.73 18.51
CA ILE A 176 2.86 12.40 17.87
C ILE A 176 1.51 11.65 17.96
N ASP A 177 0.86 11.65 19.12
CA ASP A 177 -0.43 10.98 19.34
C ASP A 177 -1.56 11.55 18.47
N ALA A 178 -1.57 12.87 18.29
CA ALA A 178 -2.57 13.56 17.48
C ALA A 178 -2.33 13.25 15.99
N ILE A 179 -1.07 13.31 15.54
CA ILE A 179 -0.70 12.96 14.16
C ILE A 179 -1.06 11.49 13.88
N THR A 180 -0.65 10.58 14.76
CA THR A 180 -0.96 9.14 14.66
C THR A 180 -2.47 8.91 14.51
N ARG A 181 -3.30 9.59 15.33
CA ARG A 181 -4.76 9.46 15.28
C ARG A 181 -5.36 9.98 13.96
N ILE A 182 -4.85 11.10 13.46
CA ILE A 182 -5.33 11.74 12.22
C ILE A 182 -4.92 10.91 11.00
N GLU A 183 -3.72 10.35 11.02
CA GLU A 183 -3.11 9.68 9.86
C GLU A 183 -3.41 8.18 9.77
N ALA A 184 -3.91 7.56 10.86
CA ALA A 184 -4.19 6.13 10.92
C ALA A 184 -5.04 5.61 9.75
N GLY A 185 -6.08 6.35 9.36
CA GLY A 185 -6.91 5.95 8.23
C GLY A 185 -6.19 5.98 6.88
N ARG A 186 -5.31 6.97 6.65
CA ARG A 186 -4.52 7.05 5.42
C ARG A 186 -3.64 5.82 5.24
N PHE A 187 -2.94 5.39 6.29
CA PHE A 187 -2.11 4.18 6.27
C PHE A 187 -2.92 2.89 6.08
N ALA A 188 -4.14 2.81 6.61
CA ALA A 188 -5.03 1.69 6.30
C ALA A 188 -5.41 1.66 4.81
N LEU A 189 -5.78 2.81 4.23
CA LEU A 189 -6.21 2.91 2.83
C LEU A 189 -5.11 2.58 1.83
N ARG A 190 -3.84 2.83 2.17
CA ARG A 190 -2.70 2.45 1.33
C ARG A 190 -2.65 0.96 1.02
N ALA A 191 -3.14 0.12 1.94
CA ALA A 191 -3.18 -1.32 1.74
C ALA A 191 -4.57 -1.80 1.28
N THR A 192 -5.64 -1.38 1.95
CA THR A 192 -6.97 -1.93 1.69
C THR A 192 -7.46 -1.60 0.29
N ILE A 193 -7.28 -0.37 -0.19
CA ILE A 193 -7.80 0.05 -1.49
C ILE A 193 -7.12 -0.71 -2.63
N PRO A 194 -5.78 -0.82 -2.70
CA PRO A 194 -5.14 -1.68 -3.68
C PRO A 194 -5.51 -3.15 -3.54
N LEU A 195 -5.61 -3.70 -2.33
CA LEU A 195 -6.01 -5.11 -2.15
C LEU A 195 -7.41 -5.37 -2.75
N LEU A 196 -8.38 -4.50 -2.47
CA LEU A 196 -9.73 -4.59 -3.04
C LEU A 196 -9.72 -4.39 -4.56
N ALA A 197 -8.92 -3.46 -5.07
CA ALA A 197 -8.80 -3.18 -6.50
C ALA A 197 -8.10 -4.31 -7.29
N ASN A 198 -7.33 -5.17 -6.63
CA ASN A 198 -6.66 -6.33 -7.21
C ASN A 198 -7.37 -7.66 -6.89
N GLY A 199 -8.61 -7.64 -6.38
CA GLY A 199 -9.36 -8.87 -6.15
C GLY A 199 -9.08 -9.57 -4.80
N ALA A 200 -8.11 -9.09 -4.02
CA ALA A 200 -7.60 -9.74 -2.82
C ALA A 200 -8.45 -9.46 -1.56
N VAL A 201 -9.74 -9.79 -1.61
CA VAL A 201 -10.73 -9.43 -0.56
C VAL A 201 -10.43 -10.10 0.77
N LYS A 202 -10.10 -11.41 0.76
CA LYS A 202 -9.77 -12.15 1.99
C LYS A 202 -8.54 -11.55 2.69
N GLN A 203 -7.56 -11.14 1.90
CA GLN A 203 -6.34 -10.51 2.37
C GLN A 203 -6.61 -9.08 2.87
N ALA A 204 -7.52 -8.34 2.24
CA ALA A 204 -7.97 -7.05 2.73
C ALA A 204 -8.66 -7.16 4.10
N ILE A 205 -9.49 -8.18 4.31
CA ILE A 205 -10.13 -8.46 5.61
C ILE A 205 -9.06 -8.77 6.68
N SER A 206 -8.17 -9.72 6.39
CA SER A 206 -7.09 -10.11 7.32
C SER A 206 -6.15 -8.94 7.65
N PHE A 207 -5.81 -8.11 6.66
CA PHE A 207 -5.04 -6.89 6.85
C PHE A 207 -5.80 -5.94 7.79
N GLN A 208 -7.08 -5.68 7.50
CA GLN A 208 -7.90 -4.71 8.26
C GLN A 208 -8.05 -5.15 9.72
N GLU A 209 -8.31 -6.43 9.99
CA GLU A 209 -8.40 -6.99 11.34
C GLU A 209 -7.08 -6.83 12.11
N SER A 210 -5.96 -7.25 11.51
CA SER A 210 -4.64 -7.13 12.13
C SER A 210 -4.23 -5.67 12.35
N TYR A 211 -4.52 -4.79 11.39
CA TYR A 211 -4.18 -3.37 11.46
C TYR A 211 -4.99 -2.67 12.57
N LEU A 212 -6.31 -2.84 12.57
CA LEU A 212 -7.20 -2.27 13.59
C LEU A 212 -6.83 -2.77 14.99
N SER A 213 -6.59 -4.08 15.15
CA SER A 213 -6.18 -4.65 16.43
C SER A 213 -4.89 -3.99 16.94
N THR A 214 -3.93 -3.77 16.05
CA THR A 214 -2.65 -3.12 16.40
C THR A 214 -2.84 -1.66 16.77
N VAL A 215 -3.47 -0.85 15.90
CA VAL A 215 -3.55 0.61 16.09
C VAL A 215 -4.53 1.03 17.18
N THR A 216 -5.61 0.26 17.42
CA THR A 216 -6.58 0.58 18.48
C THR A 216 -6.08 0.16 19.86
N SER A 217 -5.24 -0.87 19.92
CA SER A 217 -4.57 -1.28 21.16
C SER A 217 -3.51 -0.26 21.59
N SER A 218 -2.74 0.28 20.64
CA SER A 218 -1.74 1.32 20.92
C SER A 218 -2.35 2.71 21.10
N GLN A 219 -3.39 3.05 20.33
CA GLN A 219 -4.01 4.38 20.33
C GLN A 219 -5.50 4.32 20.70
N LYS A 220 -5.79 4.16 21.99
CA LYS A 220 -7.19 4.09 22.50
C LYS A 220 -8.01 5.34 22.17
N SER A 221 -7.36 6.51 22.04
CA SER A 221 -8.01 7.77 21.68
C SER A 221 -8.57 7.80 20.25
N LEU A 222 -8.27 6.79 19.43
CA LEU A 222 -8.84 6.59 18.11
C LEU A 222 -10.32 6.15 18.18
N LEU A 223 -10.69 5.45 19.26
CA LEU A 223 -12.01 4.87 19.45
C LEU A 223 -13.01 5.88 20.01
N LEU A 224 -14.23 5.84 19.51
CA LEU A 224 -15.35 6.55 20.14
C LEU A 224 -15.77 5.84 21.44
N PRO A 225 -16.21 6.59 22.47
CA PRO A 225 -16.61 6.05 23.77
C PRO A 225 -18.00 5.41 23.71
N VAL A 226 -18.11 4.29 22.98
CA VAL A 226 -19.35 3.56 22.73
C VAL A 226 -19.17 2.12 23.17
N THR A 227 -20.19 1.53 23.82
CA THR A 227 -20.15 0.13 24.28
C THR A 227 -21.33 -0.66 23.70
N PRO A 228 -21.12 -1.85 23.09
CA PRO A 228 -19.82 -2.41 22.73
C PRO A 228 -19.15 -1.63 21.58
N ASN A 229 -17.81 -1.67 21.53
CA ASN A 229 -16.96 -1.25 20.42
C ASN A 229 -15.76 -2.22 20.40
N PRO A 230 -15.58 -3.04 19.35
CA PRO A 230 -16.25 -3.00 18.05
C PRO A 230 -17.71 -3.49 18.06
N ARG A 231 -18.43 -3.23 16.96
CA ARG A 231 -19.82 -3.64 16.76
C ARG A 231 -19.96 -4.58 15.56
N PRO A 232 -20.90 -5.54 15.59
CA PRO A 232 -21.22 -6.35 14.42
C PRO A 232 -21.60 -5.46 13.23
N TYR A 233 -21.05 -5.76 12.06
CA TYR A 233 -21.41 -5.08 10.83
C TYR A 233 -22.78 -5.54 10.34
N VAL A 234 -23.62 -4.59 9.99
CA VAL A 234 -24.91 -4.82 9.33
C VAL A 234 -24.88 -4.07 7.99
N PRO A 235 -25.00 -4.76 6.84
CA PRO A 235 -24.95 -4.09 5.55
C PRO A 235 -26.11 -3.09 5.40
N PRO A 236 -25.83 -1.82 5.06
CA PRO A 236 -26.86 -0.79 4.94
C PRO A 236 -27.92 -1.18 3.89
N GLY A 237 -29.19 -1.20 4.29
CA GLY A 237 -30.31 -1.54 3.39
C GLY A 237 -30.46 -3.04 3.08
N SER A 238 -29.74 -3.92 3.79
CA SER A 238 -29.93 -5.36 3.67
C SER A 238 -31.27 -5.82 4.27
N PRO A 239 -31.84 -6.95 3.78
CA PRO A 239 -33.00 -7.58 4.38
C PRO A 239 -32.75 -7.95 5.85
N ALA A 240 -33.79 -7.88 6.69
CA ALA A 240 -33.71 -8.25 8.09
C ALA A 240 -33.18 -9.69 8.26
N GLY A 241 -32.10 -9.86 9.02
CA GLY A 241 -31.47 -11.17 9.28
C GLY A 241 -30.15 -11.43 8.55
N ALA A 242 -29.63 -10.48 7.77
CA ALA A 242 -28.28 -10.56 7.22
C ALA A 242 -27.23 -10.52 8.36
N SER A 243 -26.66 -11.67 8.69
CA SER A 243 -25.58 -11.78 9.67
C SER A 243 -24.23 -11.73 8.97
N THR A 244 -23.32 -10.89 9.46
CA THR A 244 -21.93 -10.90 9.01
C THR A 244 -21.02 -11.15 10.22
N GLU A 245 -19.95 -11.91 10.01
CA GLU A 245 -18.93 -12.16 11.04
C GLU A 245 -18.01 -10.96 11.25
N LEU A 246 -18.07 -9.96 10.35
CA LEU A 246 -17.22 -8.78 10.39
C LEU A 246 -17.63 -7.86 11.54
N GLN A 247 -16.61 -7.34 12.24
CA GLN A 247 -16.80 -6.35 13.28
C GLN A 247 -16.20 -5.02 12.83
N LEU A 248 -16.93 -3.92 13.04
CA LEU A 248 -16.46 -2.58 12.77
C LEU A 248 -16.15 -1.84 14.07
N TYR A 249 -14.95 -1.28 14.14
CA TYR A 249 -14.57 -0.33 15.18
C TYR A 249 -15.17 1.03 14.86
N LEU A 250 -15.82 1.63 15.85
CA LEU A 250 -16.30 3.01 15.76
C LEU A 250 -15.15 3.95 16.12
N THR A 251 -14.66 4.69 15.14
CA THR A 251 -13.50 5.59 15.30
C THR A 251 -13.85 7.03 14.97
N ALA A 252 -13.06 7.96 15.49
CA ALA A 252 -13.14 9.38 15.11
C ALA A 252 -12.40 9.68 13.78
N ASN A 253 -11.78 8.69 13.14
CA ASN A 253 -11.01 8.86 11.92
C ASN A 253 -11.85 8.50 10.67
N PRO A 254 -12.20 9.46 9.81
CA PRO A 254 -13.07 9.21 8.66
C PRO A 254 -12.42 8.29 7.62
N ASP A 255 -11.13 8.45 7.31
CA ASP A 255 -10.43 7.58 6.36
C ASP A 255 -10.43 6.12 6.83
N LEU A 256 -10.28 5.89 8.14
CA LEU A 256 -10.31 4.55 8.73
C LEU A 256 -11.71 3.94 8.73
N ASN A 257 -12.73 4.75 8.99
CA ASN A 257 -14.13 4.33 8.90
C ASN A 257 -14.51 3.97 7.46
N PHE A 258 -14.03 4.73 6.47
CA PHE A 258 -14.18 4.40 5.06
C PHE A 258 -13.50 3.07 4.71
N SER A 259 -12.24 2.87 5.13
CA SER A 259 -11.49 1.62 4.89
C SER A 259 -12.28 0.40 5.36
N GLN A 260 -12.75 0.45 6.61
CA GLN A 260 -13.58 -0.59 7.23
C GLN A 260 -14.85 -0.90 6.43
N MET A 261 -15.61 0.15 6.07
CA MET A 261 -16.87 -0.01 5.36
C MET A 261 -16.66 -0.49 3.92
N ALA A 262 -15.60 -0.03 3.25
CA ALA A 262 -15.24 -0.45 1.91
C ALA A 262 -14.93 -1.96 1.86
N VAL A 263 -14.10 -2.44 2.80
CA VAL A 263 -13.80 -3.87 2.94
C VAL A 263 -15.07 -4.68 3.21
N ALA A 264 -15.94 -4.19 4.09
CA ALA A 264 -17.18 -4.87 4.46
C ALA A 264 -18.18 -4.97 3.28
N LEU A 265 -18.40 -3.88 2.55
CA LEU A 265 -19.30 -3.87 1.38
C LEU A 265 -18.76 -4.74 0.23
N VAL A 266 -17.45 -4.73 -0.01
CA VAL A 266 -16.83 -5.58 -1.03
C VAL A 266 -16.88 -7.05 -0.63
N SER A 267 -16.67 -7.38 0.66
CA SER A 267 -16.85 -8.74 1.18
C SER A 267 -18.26 -9.25 0.95
N GLU A 268 -19.27 -8.42 1.18
CA GLU A 268 -20.67 -8.78 0.93
C GLU A 268 -20.95 -9.01 -0.57
N SER A 269 -20.40 -8.15 -1.43
CA SER A 269 -20.48 -8.36 -2.88
C SER A 269 -19.83 -9.68 -3.31
N LEU A 270 -18.65 -10.00 -2.77
CA LEU A 270 -17.98 -11.27 -3.06
C LEU A 270 -18.86 -12.46 -2.68
N LYS A 271 -19.44 -12.48 -1.47
CA LYS A 271 -20.33 -13.57 -1.03
C LYS A 271 -21.52 -13.77 -1.96
N ILE A 272 -22.16 -12.68 -2.40
CA ILE A 272 -23.29 -12.75 -3.33
C ILE A 272 -22.87 -13.34 -4.67
N LYS A 273 -21.71 -12.91 -5.20
CA LYS A 273 -21.17 -13.40 -6.47
C LYS A 273 -20.70 -14.86 -6.41
N THR A 274 -20.23 -15.34 -5.26
CA THR A 274 -19.83 -16.74 -5.09
C THR A 274 -21.02 -17.67 -4.87
N ASN A 275 -22.09 -17.19 -4.23
CA ASN A 275 -23.27 -18.01 -3.91
C ASN A 275 -24.27 -18.12 -5.08
N SER A 276 -24.14 -17.28 -6.12
CA SER A 276 -24.95 -17.40 -7.33
C SER A 276 -24.45 -18.58 -8.18
N ASN A 277 -25.21 -19.68 -8.19
CA ASN A 277 -24.94 -20.90 -8.98
C ASN A 277 -24.71 -20.61 -10.48
N GLY A 278 -23.46 -20.36 -10.89
CA GLY A 278 -23.01 -20.37 -12.28
C GLY A 278 -23.38 -19.14 -13.15
N GLY A 279 -24.16 -18.19 -12.63
CA GLY A 279 -24.33 -16.86 -13.22
C GLY A 279 -23.66 -15.82 -12.33
N ALA A 280 -22.95 -14.83 -12.88
CA ALA A 280 -22.43 -13.71 -12.09
C ALA A 280 -23.61 -13.04 -11.36
N GLY A 281 -23.75 -13.31 -10.05
CA GLY A 281 -24.86 -12.82 -9.25
C GLY A 281 -24.95 -11.31 -9.41
N ARG A 282 -26.06 -10.83 -9.99
CA ARG A 282 -26.29 -9.39 -10.12
C ARG A 282 -26.29 -8.80 -8.72
N VAL A 283 -25.36 -7.90 -8.48
CA VAL A 283 -25.23 -7.20 -7.20
C VAL A 283 -26.53 -6.42 -6.94
N PRO A 284 -27.20 -6.62 -5.79
CA PRO A 284 -28.45 -5.95 -5.47
C PRO A 284 -28.32 -4.43 -5.46
N ASP A 285 -29.39 -3.72 -5.84
CA ASP A 285 -29.36 -2.26 -5.92
C ASP A 285 -29.13 -1.59 -4.54
N TRP A 286 -29.55 -2.21 -3.43
CA TRP A 286 -29.24 -1.70 -2.09
C TRP A 286 -27.73 -1.65 -1.83
N LEU A 287 -26.99 -2.67 -2.25
CA LEU A 287 -25.54 -2.78 -2.03
C LEU A 287 -24.78 -1.81 -2.96
N ARG A 288 -25.25 -1.67 -4.20
CA ARG A 288 -24.75 -0.66 -5.15
C ARG A 288 -24.96 0.76 -4.61
N ASN A 289 -26.14 1.04 -4.08
CA ASN A 289 -26.47 2.34 -3.47
C ASN A 289 -25.66 2.60 -2.20
N ALA A 290 -25.43 1.58 -1.37
CA ALA A 290 -24.59 1.70 -0.18
C ALA A 290 -23.15 2.10 -0.53
N TRP A 291 -22.56 1.49 -1.57
CA TRP A 291 -21.24 1.90 -2.08
C TRP A 291 -21.23 3.34 -2.59
N LEU A 292 -22.20 3.73 -3.41
CA LEU A 292 -22.30 5.09 -3.95
C LEU A 292 -22.45 6.13 -2.83
N GLN A 293 -23.27 5.84 -1.81
CA GLN A 293 -23.45 6.69 -0.65
C GLN A 293 -22.17 6.80 0.18
N LEU A 294 -21.48 5.67 0.41
CA LEU A 294 -20.21 5.63 1.11
C LEU A 294 -19.18 6.54 0.43
N VAL A 295 -18.94 6.34 -0.86
CA VAL A 295 -17.98 7.14 -1.63
C VAL A 295 -18.37 8.63 -1.61
N ARG A 296 -19.65 8.96 -1.78
CA ARG A 296 -20.13 10.35 -1.77
C ARG A 296 -19.99 11.02 -0.40
N GLN A 297 -20.23 10.29 0.68
CA GLN A 297 -20.06 10.79 2.04
C GLN A 297 -18.58 11.07 2.31
N TYR A 298 -17.73 10.06 2.13
CA TYR A 298 -16.32 10.15 2.50
C TYR A 298 -15.48 10.97 1.51
N ALA A 299 -15.94 11.23 0.29
CA ALA A 299 -15.31 12.25 -0.56
C ALA A 299 -15.30 13.65 0.06
N ARG A 300 -16.21 13.93 1.01
CA ARG A 300 -16.30 15.20 1.75
C ARG A 300 -15.61 15.15 3.11
N GLU A 301 -15.66 14.00 3.76
CA GLU A 301 -15.23 13.81 5.16
C GLU A 301 -13.80 13.26 5.29
N ALA A 302 -13.33 12.52 4.29
CA ALA A 302 -12.05 11.81 4.30
C ALA A 302 -11.10 12.43 3.27
N PRO A 303 -10.06 13.17 3.73
CA PRO A 303 -9.13 13.86 2.83
C PRO A 303 -8.42 12.92 1.86
N ALA A 304 -8.15 11.68 2.27
CA ALA A 304 -7.41 10.72 1.45
C ALA A 304 -8.10 10.39 0.14
N LEU A 305 -9.44 10.35 0.11
CA LEU A 305 -10.20 10.03 -1.10
C LEU A 305 -10.03 11.09 -2.20
N SER A 306 -9.72 12.32 -1.82
CA SER A 306 -9.53 13.43 -2.74
C SER A 306 -8.05 13.71 -3.03
N HIS A 307 -7.19 13.55 -2.03
CA HIS A 307 -5.78 13.97 -2.08
C HIS A 307 -4.82 12.85 -2.48
N GLU A 308 -5.16 11.58 -2.25
CA GLU A 308 -4.31 10.45 -2.61
C GLU A 308 -4.71 9.92 -3.99
N ASP A 309 -3.86 10.17 -4.99
CA ASP A 309 -4.13 9.81 -6.38
C ASP A 309 -4.39 8.30 -6.57
N GLY A 310 -3.62 7.46 -5.86
CA GLY A 310 -3.78 6.01 -5.90
C GLY A 310 -5.14 5.55 -5.39
N VAL A 311 -5.60 6.12 -4.26
CA VAL A 311 -6.91 5.83 -3.68
C VAL A 311 -8.01 6.31 -4.63
N ARG A 312 -7.94 7.58 -5.04
CA ARG A 312 -8.93 8.22 -5.92
C ARG A 312 -9.11 7.49 -7.25
N ALA A 313 -8.01 7.03 -7.87
CA ALA A 313 -8.04 6.30 -9.13
C ALA A 313 -8.63 4.89 -8.99
N ALA A 314 -8.46 4.25 -7.83
CA ALA A 314 -8.94 2.89 -7.59
C ALA A 314 -10.45 2.82 -7.27
N ILE A 315 -11.05 3.85 -6.67
CA ILE A 315 -12.47 3.84 -6.27
C ILE A 315 -13.44 3.53 -7.43
N PRO A 316 -13.36 4.18 -8.61
CA PRO A 316 -14.25 3.86 -9.74
C PRO A 316 -14.08 2.43 -10.22
N GLN A 317 -12.85 1.91 -10.21
CA GLN A 317 -12.54 0.54 -10.59
C GLN A 317 -13.17 -0.46 -9.61
N ILE A 318 -13.04 -0.23 -8.30
CA ILE A 318 -13.69 -1.06 -7.27
C ILE A 318 -15.21 -1.02 -7.46
N GLY A 319 -15.77 0.17 -7.74
CA GLY A 319 -17.18 0.35 -8.09
C GLY A 319 -17.64 -0.53 -9.26
N GLN A 320 -16.84 -0.58 -10.32
CA GLN A 320 -17.10 -1.40 -11.49
C GLN A 320 -16.95 -2.90 -11.17
N ASP A 321 -15.79 -3.30 -10.66
CA ASP A 321 -15.41 -4.69 -10.45
C ASP A 321 -16.34 -5.36 -9.45
N TRP A 322 -16.67 -4.69 -8.35
CA TRP A 322 -17.44 -5.28 -7.26
C TRP A 322 -18.92 -4.93 -7.30
N PHE A 323 -19.34 -3.81 -7.88
CA PHE A 323 -20.74 -3.37 -7.81
C PHE A 323 -21.41 -3.21 -9.18
N GLY A 324 -20.70 -3.51 -10.28
CA GLY A 324 -21.25 -3.40 -11.64
C GLY A 324 -21.66 -1.96 -11.97
N LEU A 325 -20.96 -0.98 -11.40
CA LEU A 325 -21.18 0.43 -11.70
C LEU A 325 -20.48 0.77 -13.01
N GLN A 326 -21.16 1.54 -13.86
CA GLN A 326 -20.53 2.06 -15.07
C GLN A 326 -19.49 3.11 -14.65
N MET A 327 -18.26 3.01 -15.16
CA MET A 327 -17.32 4.11 -15.04
C MET A 327 -17.93 5.35 -15.68
N GLN A 328 -18.27 6.33 -14.86
CA GLN A 328 -18.58 7.66 -15.34
C GLN A 328 -17.29 8.14 -16.00
N ARG A 329 -17.29 8.28 -17.33
CA ARG A 329 -16.16 8.83 -18.06
C ARG A 329 -15.86 10.18 -17.40
N GLN A 330 -14.77 10.26 -16.63
CA GLN A 330 -14.23 11.55 -16.21
C GLN A 330 -14.06 12.33 -17.52
N GLY A 331 -14.61 13.55 -17.56
CA GLY A 331 -14.71 14.39 -18.75
C GLY A 331 -13.36 14.82 -19.30
N GLY A 332 -12.59 13.86 -19.80
CA GLY A 332 -11.44 14.08 -20.64
C GLY A 332 -11.97 14.43 -22.02
N ASN A 333 -11.54 15.61 -22.47
CA ASN A 333 -11.62 16.12 -23.84
C ASN A 333 -12.77 17.07 -24.20
N MET A 334 -13.18 17.99 -23.33
CA MET A 334 -14.02 19.13 -23.77
C MET A 334 -13.34 19.94 -24.90
N LEU A 335 -12.01 20.08 -24.89
CA LEU A 335 -11.25 20.76 -25.96
C LEU A 335 -11.24 19.95 -27.26
N ASN A 336 -11.14 18.63 -27.18
CA ASN A 336 -11.12 17.73 -28.34
C ASN A 336 -12.54 17.55 -28.93
N ASP A 337 -13.57 17.55 -28.09
CA ASP A 337 -14.99 17.55 -28.50
C ASP A 337 -15.41 18.90 -29.08
N MET A 338 -14.89 20.02 -28.56
CA MET A 338 -15.06 21.34 -29.19
C MET A 338 -14.33 21.44 -30.52
N MET A 339 -13.09 20.94 -30.63
CA MET A 339 -12.38 20.91 -31.92
C MET A 339 -13.06 19.97 -32.92
N ALA A 340 -13.58 18.81 -32.49
CA ALA A 340 -14.32 17.89 -33.37
C ALA A 340 -15.63 18.51 -33.89
N ASN A 341 -16.37 19.22 -33.03
CA ASN A 341 -17.58 19.93 -33.45
C ASN A 341 -17.30 21.20 -34.27
N LEU A 342 -16.09 21.75 -34.19
CA LEU A 342 -15.68 22.91 -34.98
C LEU A 342 -15.08 22.52 -36.35
N PHE A 343 -14.50 21.31 -36.48
CA PHE A 343 -13.69 20.93 -37.65
C PHE A 343 -14.20 19.78 -38.54
N GLY A 344 -15.33 19.11 -38.26
CA GLY A 344 -15.64 17.93 -39.08
C GLY A 344 -17.08 17.45 -39.08
N GLY A 345 -17.91 18.07 -39.93
CA GLY A 345 -19.17 17.48 -40.36
C GLY A 345 -18.95 16.17 -41.13
N GLY A 346 -19.62 15.12 -40.65
CA GLY A 346 -20.09 13.92 -41.36
C GLY A 346 -19.21 13.24 -42.40
N THR A 347 -18.75 12.02 -42.09
CA THR A 347 -18.73 10.89 -43.05
C THR A 347 -18.81 9.54 -42.35
N THR A 348 -19.65 8.68 -42.91
CA THR A 348 -19.70 7.21 -42.82
C THR A 348 -18.34 6.52 -42.88
N GLN A 349 -18.15 5.42 -42.14
CA GLN A 349 -17.48 4.23 -42.67
C GLN A 349 -17.72 2.93 -41.88
N THR A 350 -17.66 1.87 -42.68
CA THR A 350 -17.94 0.45 -42.51
C THR A 350 -16.88 -0.35 -41.74
N ALA A 351 -17.36 -1.46 -41.16
CA ALA A 351 -16.77 -2.81 -41.10
C ALA A 351 -15.40 -3.07 -40.41
N GLY A 352 -15.44 -4.08 -39.53
CA GLY A 352 -14.50 -5.20 -39.57
C GLY A 352 -13.16 -5.02 -38.85
N GLY A 353 -13.09 -5.49 -37.60
CA GLY A 353 -11.83 -5.69 -36.89
C GLY A 353 -12.00 -6.74 -35.79
N ALA A 354 -11.64 -7.98 -36.09
CA ALA A 354 -11.53 -9.05 -35.11
C ALA A 354 -10.47 -8.66 -34.07
N LYS A 355 -10.86 -8.61 -32.79
CA LYS A 355 -9.95 -8.35 -31.69
C LYS A 355 -9.18 -9.63 -31.37
N GLU A 356 -7.93 -9.68 -31.80
CA GLU A 356 -6.93 -10.53 -31.15
C GLU A 356 -6.90 -10.18 -29.66
N LYS A 357 -7.24 -11.15 -28.81
CA LYS A 357 -7.00 -11.07 -27.37
C LYS A 357 -5.49 -11.15 -27.16
N GLN A 358 -4.83 -10.00 -27.15
CA GLN A 358 -3.58 -9.89 -26.40
C GLN A 358 -3.90 -10.27 -24.95
N ILE A 359 -3.21 -11.27 -24.43
CA ILE A 359 -3.16 -11.58 -23.00
C ILE A 359 -2.51 -10.37 -22.35
N GLN A 360 -3.34 -9.40 -21.98
CA GLN A 360 -2.93 -8.21 -21.27
C GLN A 360 -2.61 -8.68 -19.85
N GLN A 361 -1.32 -8.90 -19.58
CA GLN A 361 -0.85 -9.18 -18.22
C GLN A 361 -1.44 -8.09 -17.31
N GLN A 362 -2.38 -8.47 -16.45
CA GLN A 362 -2.98 -7.53 -15.52
C GLN A 362 -1.87 -7.05 -14.57
N GLN A 363 -1.46 -5.80 -14.76
CA GLN A 363 -0.51 -5.13 -13.89
C GLN A 363 -1.21 -4.85 -12.56
N ILE A 364 -0.57 -5.21 -11.44
CA ILE A 364 -1.10 -4.91 -10.10
C ILE A 364 -1.26 -3.41 -9.96
N LYS A 365 -2.44 -2.96 -9.50
CA LYS A 365 -2.67 -1.57 -9.13
C LYS A 365 -1.96 -1.29 -7.82
N GLY A 366 -1.01 -0.37 -7.84
CA GLY A 366 -0.16 -0.05 -6.68
C GLY A 366 -0.83 0.85 -5.63
N PRO A 367 -0.16 1.07 -4.49
CA PRO A 367 -0.64 1.87 -3.35
C PRO A 367 -0.63 3.39 -3.56
N GLY A 368 -0.05 3.88 -4.66
CA GLY A 368 0.15 5.31 -4.91
C GLY A 368 1.45 5.84 -4.27
N SER A 369 1.65 7.17 -4.32
CA SER A 369 2.84 7.83 -3.75
C SER A 369 2.88 7.72 -2.23
N ALA A 370 4.07 7.78 -1.62
CA ALA A 370 4.25 7.83 -0.16
C ALA A 370 3.42 8.95 0.51
N PRO A 371 2.96 8.76 1.76
CA PRO A 371 2.13 9.74 2.43
C PRO A 371 2.91 11.02 2.73
N LYS A 372 2.29 12.16 2.47
CA LYS A 372 2.79 13.48 2.90
C LYS A 372 2.06 13.94 4.18
N PRO A 373 2.71 14.65 5.12
CA PRO A 373 2.03 15.17 6.30
C PRO A 373 0.83 16.04 5.92
N LEU A 374 -0.34 15.80 6.53
CA LEU A 374 -1.44 16.75 6.42
C LEU A 374 -1.02 18.05 7.10
N MET A 375 -1.05 19.20 6.43
CA MET A 375 -0.68 20.47 7.06
C MET A 375 -1.62 20.78 8.23
N ALA A 376 -1.08 21.34 9.32
CA ALA A 376 -1.91 21.90 10.37
C ALA A 376 -2.82 22.98 9.76
N PRO A 377 -4.12 23.05 10.13
CA PRO A 377 -4.99 24.12 9.66
C PRO A 377 -4.38 25.45 10.09
N THR A 378 -4.00 26.28 9.13
CA THR A 378 -3.55 27.64 9.40
C THR A 378 -4.72 28.37 10.03
N THR A 379 -4.61 28.74 11.31
CA THR A 379 -5.51 29.73 11.90
C THR A 379 -5.28 31.03 11.17
N VAL A 380 -6.04 31.26 10.10
CA VAL A 380 -6.18 32.60 9.54
C VAL A 380 -6.88 33.39 10.63
N ALA A 381 -6.10 34.12 11.42
CA ALA A 381 -6.61 35.14 12.32
C ALA A 381 -7.37 36.14 11.43
N GLN A 382 -8.69 36.01 11.40
CA GLN A 382 -9.55 37.08 10.91
C GLN A 382 -9.25 38.26 11.82
N SER A 383 -8.52 39.24 11.30
CA SER A 383 -8.30 40.53 11.93
C SER A 383 -9.67 41.18 12.11
N ALA A 384 -10.27 40.98 13.29
CA ALA A 384 -11.43 41.73 13.72
C ALA A 384 -11.03 43.21 13.74
N GLY A 385 -11.69 44.01 12.90
CA GLY A 385 -11.50 45.45 12.83
C GLY A 385 -11.66 46.08 14.20
N THR A 386 -10.67 46.87 14.57
CA THR A 386 -10.59 47.69 15.76
C THR A 386 -11.73 48.71 15.77
N ALA A 387 -12.66 48.56 16.71
CA ALA A 387 -13.48 49.67 17.21
C ALA A 387 -12.80 50.22 18.49
N PRO A 388 -12.64 51.54 18.66
CA PRO A 388 -12.00 52.07 19.85
C PRO A 388 -13.01 52.16 20.99
N ALA A 389 -12.70 51.54 22.13
CA ALA A 389 -13.42 51.74 23.37
C ALA A 389 -12.55 52.51 24.36
N SER A 390 -13.14 53.61 24.82
CA SER A 390 -12.66 54.59 25.78
C SER A 390 -12.25 54.01 27.13
N SER A 391 -11.21 54.63 27.71
CA SER A 391 -10.67 54.45 29.05
C SER A 391 -11.67 54.70 30.18
N SER A 392 -11.67 53.83 31.20
CA SER A 392 -11.95 54.25 32.58
C SER A 392 -11.23 53.37 33.59
N ALA A 393 -10.73 54.04 34.62
CA ALA A 393 -9.65 53.68 35.53
C ALA A 393 -9.93 52.53 36.51
N LYS A 394 -8.81 51.95 36.98
CA LYS A 394 -8.68 51.05 38.12
C LYS A 394 -8.94 51.81 39.43
N THR A 395 -9.70 51.21 40.34
CA THR A 395 -9.75 51.58 41.76
C THR A 395 -8.95 50.56 42.57
N VAL A 396 -7.91 51.05 43.24
CA VAL A 396 -7.16 50.35 44.31
C VAL A 396 -7.58 51.02 45.62
N ALA A 397 -7.91 50.21 46.62
CA ALA A 397 -8.39 50.64 47.92
C ALA A 397 -7.23 50.98 48.88
N ASP A 398 -7.50 52.02 49.68
CA ASP A 398 -7.02 52.39 51.01
C ASP A 398 -5.73 51.78 51.58
N ASP A 399 -4.82 52.69 51.99
CA ASP A 399 -4.12 52.60 53.27
C ASP A 399 -3.72 54.02 53.77
N LEU A 400 -4.56 54.56 54.66
CA LEU A 400 -4.27 55.09 56.02
C LEU A 400 -3.07 56.03 56.35
N LEU A 401 -3.41 57.02 57.21
CA LEU A 401 -2.60 57.88 58.13
C LEU A 401 -1.83 59.04 57.49
N ASP A 402 -1.60 60.18 58.13
CA ASP A 402 -2.17 61.00 59.21
C ASP A 402 -1.37 62.32 59.06
N ASP A 403 -1.98 63.49 59.28
CA ASP A 403 -1.37 64.58 60.07
C ASP A 403 -2.21 65.87 60.01
N GLU A 404 -2.45 66.37 61.22
CA GLU A 404 -3.12 67.60 61.59
C GLU A 404 -2.32 68.86 61.23
N MET A 405 -3.08 69.91 60.88
CA MET A 405 -2.99 71.32 61.31
C MET A 405 -1.69 72.14 61.09
N ASP A 406 -1.89 73.28 60.41
CA ASP A 406 -1.06 74.51 60.36
C ASP A 406 0.38 74.43 59.81
#